data_AF-A0A485BU10-F1
#
_entry.id   AF-A0A485BU10-F1
#
_cell.length_a   1.000
_cell.length_b   1.000
_cell.length_c   1.000
_cell.angle_alpha   90.00
_cell.angle_beta   90.00
_cell.angle_gamma   90.00
#
_symmetry.space_group_name_H-M   'P 1'
#
loop_
_entity.id
_entity.type
_entity.pdbx_description
1 polymer ?
#
loop_
_entity_poly.entity_id
_entity_poly.type
_entity_poly.pdbx_seq_one_letter_code
_entity_poly.pdbx_strand_id
1 'polypeptide(L)'
;MRIVDPAITQPGVVKPKKALIILGSIILGLMLSIVGVLLRSLFNRGIESPQALEEHGINVYASIPLSEWQKSHDSVKSVNGVKRYKQSQLLAVGNPTDLAIEAIRSLRTSLHFAMMQAENNVLMMTGVSPSIGKTFVCANLAAVISQTHKRVLMIDCDMRKGYSHELLGTTNDNGLSDVLVGKSTIESSAKRHRNRQSRPYPTWPGATKSIRTADE
;
A
#
# COMPACT_ATOMS: atom_id res chain seq x y z
N MET A 1 65.52 -65.07 39.99
CA MET A 1 64.22 -64.99 39.27
C MET A 1 64.00 -63.55 38.85
N ARG A 2 63.85 -63.30 37.54
CA ARG A 2 63.53 -61.97 37.01
C ARG A 2 62.01 -61.88 36.88
N ILE A 3 61.38 -61.11 37.76
CA ILE A 3 59.94 -60.87 37.73
C ILE A 3 59.70 -59.80 36.66
N VAL A 4 58.95 -60.15 35.62
CA VAL A 4 58.52 -59.21 34.58
C VAL A 4 57.12 -58.77 34.96
N ASP A 5 56.97 -57.48 35.23
CA ASP A 5 55.69 -56.86 35.61
C ASP A 5 54.80 -56.74 34.36
N PRO A 6 53.55 -57.24 34.36
CA PRO A 6 52.66 -57.10 33.22
C PRO A 6 52.23 -55.64 33.04
N ALA A 7 52.27 -55.15 31.80
CA ALA A 7 51.83 -53.79 31.48
C ALA A 7 50.31 -53.65 31.68
N ILE A 8 49.90 -52.88 32.69
CA ILE A 8 48.50 -52.54 32.93
C ILE A 8 48.12 -51.40 31.98
N THR A 9 47.39 -51.73 30.90
CA THR A 9 46.79 -50.72 30.02
C THR A 9 45.47 -50.25 30.62
N GLN A 10 45.33 -48.95 30.87
CA GLN A 10 44.05 -48.36 31.23
C GLN A 10 43.14 -48.34 29.98
N PRO A 11 41.99 -49.05 29.96
CA PRO A 11 41.12 -49.13 28.78
C PRO A 11 40.20 -47.91 28.60
N GLY A 12 40.36 -46.87 29.42
CA GLY A 12 39.56 -45.65 29.37
C GLY A 12 40.03 -44.68 28.29
N VAL A 13 39.10 -44.15 27.51
CA VAL A 13 39.39 -43.15 26.47
C VAL A 13 39.78 -41.82 27.14
N VAL A 14 41.08 -41.50 27.18
CA VAL A 14 41.62 -40.30 27.86
C VAL A 14 41.25 -39.01 27.12
N LYS A 15 41.14 -39.05 25.78
CA LYS A 15 40.78 -37.93 24.88
C LYS A 15 40.12 -38.50 23.60
N PRO A 16 39.18 -37.81 22.91
CA PRO A 16 38.54 -36.54 23.24
C PRO A 16 37.18 -36.71 23.94
N LYS A 17 36.78 -35.69 24.71
CA LYS A 17 35.47 -35.63 25.37
C LYS A 17 34.37 -35.30 24.34
N LYS A 18 33.80 -36.33 23.70
CA LYS A 18 32.80 -36.18 22.61
C LYS A 18 31.65 -35.24 22.96
N ALA A 19 31.14 -35.30 24.19
CA ALA A 19 30.09 -34.39 24.67
C ALA A 19 30.49 -32.91 24.61
N LEU A 20 31.75 -32.58 24.92
CA LEU A 20 32.26 -31.21 24.88
C LEU A 20 32.42 -30.70 23.45
N ILE A 21 32.81 -31.57 22.52
CA ILE A 21 32.85 -31.25 21.08
C ILE A 21 31.44 -31.00 20.54
N ILE A 22 30.49 -31.87 20.87
CA ILE A 22 29.08 -31.71 20.45
C ILE A 22 28.52 -30.40 21.01
N LEU A 23 28.72 -30.12 22.30
CA LEU A 23 28.27 -28.87 22.91
C LEU A 23 28.90 -27.65 22.24
N GLY A 24 30.21 -27.69 21.98
CA GLY A 24 30.92 -26.62 21.27
C GLY A 24 30.37 -26.39 19.85
N SER A 25 30.07 -27.46 19.11
CA SER A 25 29.51 -27.36 17.76
C SER A 25 28.09 -26.78 17.74
N ILE A 26 27.25 -27.12 18.73
CA ILE A 26 25.90 -26.54 18.87
C ILE A 26 25.98 -25.04 19.15
N ILE A 27 26.85 -24.64 20.08
CA ILE A 27 27.05 -23.22 20.43
C ILE A 27 27.57 -22.44 19.21
N LEU A 28 28.57 -22.98 18.52
CA LEU A 28 29.15 -22.35 17.34
C LEU A 28 28.14 -22.22 16.19
N GLY A 29 27.35 -23.27 15.95
CA GLY A 29 26.27 -23.25 14.95
C GLY A 29 25.19 -22.20 15.26
N LEU A 30 24.79 -22.09 16.54
CA LEU A 30 23.85 -21.05 16.99
C LEU A 30 24.42 -19.64 16.79
N MET A 31 25.68 -19.42 17.16
CA MET A 31 26.33 -18.12 16.96
C MET A 31 26.40 -17.75 15.47
N LEU A 32 26.83 -18.67 14.60
CA LEU A 32 26.89 -18.44 13.16
C LEU A 32 25.51 -18.17 12.56
N SER A 33 24.47 -18.86 13.02
CA SER A 33 23.09 -18.63 12.58
C SER A 33 22.61 -17.22 12.95
N ILE A 34 22.81 -16.79 14.20
CA ILE A 34 22.44 -15.45 14.66
C ILE A 34 23.18 -14.39 13.84
N VAL A 35 24.50 -14.55 13.66
CA VAL A 35 25.31 -13.63 12.86
C VAL A 35 24.82 -13.58 11.40
N GLY A 36 24.51 -14.73 10.81
CA GLY A 36 23.97 -14.81 9.44
C GLY A 36 22.62 -14.12 9.28
N VAL A 37 21.70 -14.30 10.24
CA VAL A 37 20.40 -13.62 10.26
C VAL A 37 20.57 -12.11 10.43
N LEU A 38 21.44 -11.67 11.34
CA LEU A 38 21.72 -10.25 11.56
C LEU A 38 22.36 -9.61 10.32
N LEU A 39 23.36 -10.24 9.71
CA LEU A 39 23.94 -9.78 8.46
C LEU A 39 22.89 -9.63 7.35
N ARG A 40 22.03 -10.64 7.17
CA ARG A 40 20.93 -10.57 6.21
C ARG A 40 19.96 -9.43 6.52
N SER A 41 19.67 -9.20 7.80
CA SER A 41 18.83 -8.09 8.28
C SER A 41 19.44 -6.73 7.94
N LEU A 42 20.76 -6.58 8.08
CA LEU A 42 21.48 -5.33 7.77
C LEU A 42 21.52 -4.99 6.26
N PHE A 43 21.41 -6.00 5.39
CA PHE A 43 21.34 -5.80 3.94
C PHE A 43 19.92 -5.47 3.44
N ASN A 44 18.88 -5.73 4.23
CA ASN A 44 17.50 -5.35 3.90
C ASN A 44 17.22 -3.91 4.35
N ARG A 45 17.68 -2.93 3.58
CA ARG A 45 17.42 -1.51 3.85
C ARG A 45 16.11 -1.07 3.17
N GLY A 46 15.02 -1.11 3.92
CA GLY A 46 13.77 -0.42 3.59
C GLY A 46 13.70 0.96 4.26
N ILE A 47 12.80 1.82 3.79
CA ILE A 47 12.41 3.03 4.54
C ILE A 47 11.42 2.58 5.61
N GLU A 48 11.89 2.45 6.84
CA GLU A 48 11.07 1.97 7.97
C GLU A 48 10.52 3.11 8.84
N SER A 49 11.08 4.31 8.70
CA SER A 49 10.70 5.47 9.51
C SER A 49 10.45 6.70 8.64
N PRO A 50 9.38 7.48 8.92
CA PRO A 50 9.18 8.80 8.31
C PRO A 50 10.35 9.75 8.55
N GLN A 51 11.00 9.64 9.71
CA GLN A 51 12.13 10.49 10.11
C GLN A 51 13.30 10.36 9.12
N ALA A 52 13.56 9.16 8.61
CA ALA A 52 14.60 8.95 7.61
C ALA A 52 14.34 9.74 6.32
N LEU A 53 13.08 9.98 5.94
CA LEU A 53 12.73 10.83 4.79
C LEU A 53 12.90 12.31 5.12
N GLU A 54 12.48 12.72 6.32
CA GLU A 54 12.59 14.11 6.79
C GLU A 54 14.05 14.56 6.93
N GLU A 55 14.94 13.67 7.38
CA GLU A 55 16.40 13.92 7.44
C GLU A 55 16.99 14.23 6.06
N HIS A 56 16.39 13.74 4.99
CA HIS A 56 16.78 14.02 3.61
C HIS A 56 16.00 15.20 3.00
N GLY A 57 15.27 15.96 3.82
CA GLY A 57 14.49 17.13 3.39
C GLY A 57 13.18 16.80 2.69
N ILE A 58 12.68 15.57 2.79
CA ILE A 58 11.42 15.15 2.19
C ILE A 58 10.31 15.29 3.23
N ASN A 59 9.34 16.17 2.96
CA ASN A 59 8.19 16.36 3.84
C ASN A 59 7.23 15.16 3.77
N VAL A 60 6.95 14.56 4.92
CA VAL A 60 6.00 13.44 5.03
C VAL A 60 4.62 13.97 5.43
N TYR A 61 3.66 13.90 4.51
CA TYR A 61 2.30 14.40 4.76
C TYR A 61 1.42 13.45 5.58
N ALA A 62 1.67 12.14 5.47
CA ALA A 62 0.94 11.11 6.22
C ALA A 62 1.72 9.78 6.22
N SER A 63 1.50 9.00 7.27
CA SER A 63 1.90 7.59 7.33
C SER A 63 0.64 6.73 7.43
N ILE A 64 0.35 5.95 6.40
CA ILE A 64 -0.89 5.18 6.28
C ILE A 64 -0.61 3.72 6.67
N PRO A 65 -1.18 3.22 7.77
CA PRO A 65 -0.96 1.84 8.20
C PRO A 65 -1.64 0.85 7.25
N LEU A 66 -1.15 -0.39 7.25
CA LEU A 66 -1.78 -1.50 6.52
C LEU A 66 -3.16 -1.81 7.15
N SER A 67 -4.22 -1.79 6.33
CA SER A 67 -5.54 -2.24 6.75
C SER A 67 -5.66 -3.76 6.60
N GLU A 68 -5.79 -4.47 7.72
CA GLU A 68 -6.07 -5.91 7.72
C GLU A 68 -7.47 -6.23 7.16
N TRP A 69 -8.44 -5.31 7.32
CA TRP A 69 -9.76 -5.45 6.70
C TRP A 69 -9.64 -5.46 5.18
N GLN A 70 -8.92 -4.48 4.61
CA GLN A 70 -8.73 -4.41 3.16
C GLN A 70 -7.97 -5.63 2.64
N LYS A 71 -6.87 -6.00 3.30
CA LYS A 71 -6.04 -7.17 2.94
C LYS A 71 -6.85 -8.48 2.92
N SER A 72 -7.77 -8.66 3.86
CA SER A 72 -8.66 -9.84 3.89
C SER A 72 -9.71 -9.81 2.77
N HIS A 73 -10.16 -8.63 2.35
CA HIS A 73 -11.15 -8.45 1.28
C HIS A 73 -10.56 -8.47 -0.13
N ASP A 74 -9.29 -8.12 -0.26
CA ASP A 74 -8.49 -8.25 -1.49
C ASP A 74 -8.07 -9.70 -1.76
N SER A 75 -8.32 -10.62 -0.82
CA SER A 75 -7.98 -12.03 -1.00
C SER A 75 -8.76 -12.64 -2.16
N VAL A 76 -8.01 -13.09 -3.16
CA VAL A 76 -8.54 -13.72 -4.37
C VAL A 76 -9.20 -15.05 -4.00
N LYS A 77 -10.53 -15.14 -4.13
CA LYS A 77 -11.19 -16.45 -4.15
C LYS A 77 -11.03 -17.03 -5.55
N SER A 78 -10.23 -18.09 -5.65
CA SER A 78 -10.26 -18.98 -6.81
C SER A 78 -11.49 -19.89 -6.67
N VAL A 79 -12.47 -19.72 -7.55
CA VAL A 79 -13.60 -20.65 -7.67
C VAL A 79 -13.48 -21.26 -9.06
N ASN A 80 -13.32 -22.60 -9.12
CA ASN A 80 -13.17 -23.36 -10.36
C ASN A 80 -12.03 -22.88 -11.28
N GLY A 81 -10.86 -22.54 -10.71
CA GLY A 81 -9.69 -22.10 -11.49
C GLY A 81 -9.80 -20.69 -12.08
N VAL A 82 -10.97 -20.04 -11.95
CA VAL A 82 -11.17 -18.64 -12.35
C VAL A 82 -10.91 -17.75 -11.14
N LYS A 83 -9.88 -16.90 -11.24
CA LYS A 83 -9.63 -15.84 -10.26
C LYS A 83 -10.78 -14.84 -10.35
N ARG A 84 -11.71 -14.87 -9.40
CA ARG A 84 -12.73 -13.83 -9.26
C ARG A 84 -12.22 -12.82 -8.26
N TYR A 85 -11.82 -11.65 -8.76
CA TYR A 85 -11.65 -10.48 -7.93
C TYR A 85 -13.02 -10.13 -7.35
N LYS A 86 -13.18 -10.25 -6.03
CA LYS A 86 -14.33 -9.65 -5.36
C LYS A 86 -14.24 -8.16 -5.66
N GLN A 87 -15.34 -7.51 -6.05
CA GLN A 87 -15.35 -6.06 -6.20
C GLN A 87 -14.82 -5.46 -4.90
N SER A 88 -13.58 -4.96 -4.92
CA SER A 88 -12.94 -4.36 -3.77
C SER A 88 -13.80 -3.16 -3.41
N GLN A 89 -14.51 -3.26 -2.30
CA GLN A 89 -15.23 -2.10 -1.78
C GLN A 89 -14.19 -1.06 -1.38
N LEU A 90 -14.46 0.20 -1.73
CA LEU A 90 -13.64 1.30 -1.28
C LEU A 90 -13.61 1.34 0.25
N LEU A 91 -12.42 1.26 0.85
CA LEU A 91 -12.26 1.14 2.32
C LEU A 91 -12.98 2.26 3.07
N ALA A 92 -12.96 3.49 2.55
CA ALA A 92 -13.63 4.65 3.13
C ALA A 92 -15.16 4.50 3.25
N VAL A 93 -15.76 3.54 2.50
CA VAL A 93 -17.18 3.19 2.56
C VAL A 93 -17.39 1.87 3.31
N GLY A 94 -16.54 0.86 3.05
CA GLY A 94 -16.67 -0.47 3.65
C GLY A 94 -16.33 -0.52 5.14
N ASN A 95 -15.27 0.16 5.57
CA ASN A 95 -14.87 0.29 6.97
C ASN A 95 -14.36 1.72 7.25
N PRO A 96 -15.26 2.70 7.41
CA PRO A 96 -14.88 4.11 7.60
C PRO A 96 -14.09 4.39 8.89
N THR A 97 -14.13 3.47 9.85
CA THR A 97 -13.46 3.55 11.15
C THR A 97 -12.07 2.89 11.16
N ASP A 98 -11.61 2.37 10.03
CA ASP A 98 -10.28 1.78 9.89
C ASP A 98 -9.17 2.83 10.13
N LEU A 99 -8.08 2.41 10.78
CA LEU A 99 -6.92 3.28 11.05
C LEU A 99 -6.31 3.86 9.77
N ALA A 100 -6.35 3.11 8.66
CA ALA A 100 -5.89 3.61 7.37
C ALA A 100 -6.76 4.79 6.88
N ILE A 101 -8.07 4.76 7.14
CA ILE A 101 -8.98 5.85 6.79
C ILE A 101 -8.77 7.06 7.70
N GLU A 102 -8.48 6.85 8.98
CA GLU A 102 -8.14 7.96 9.87
C GLU A 102 -6.85 8.65 9.45
N ALA A 103 -5.81 7.89 9.07
CA ALA A 103 -4.60 8.44 8.49
C ALA A 103 -4.87 9.23 7.19
N ILE A 104 -5.82 8.79 6.37
CA ILE A 104 -6.25 9.53 5.17
C ILE A 104 -7.04 10.79 5.52
N ARG A 105 -7.82 10.81 6.62
CA ARG A 105 -8.45 12.04 7.14
C ARG A 105 -7.40 13.04 7.62
N SER A 106 -6.35 12.57 8.29
CA SER A 106 -5.20 13.40 8.65
C SER A 106 -4.50 13.93 7.39
N LEU A 107 -4.26 13.09 6.38
CA LEU A 107 -3.70 13.50 5.09
C LEU A 107 -4.53 14.61 4.43
N ARG A 108 -5.86 14.49 4.41
CA ARG A 108 -6.76 15.54 3.90
C ARG A 108 -6.51 16.87 4.61
N THR A 109 -6.41 16.87 5.94
CA THR A 109 -6.16 18.09 6.72
C THR A 109 -4.79 18.68 6.38
N SER A 110 -3.74 17.87 6.32
CA SER A 110 -2.38 18.33 5.93
C SER A 110 -2.37 18.92 4.52
N LEU A 111 -3.03 18.26 3.57
CA LEU A 111 -3.17 18.74 2.19
C LEU A 111 -4.00 20.02 2.11
N HIS A 112 -5.04 20.17 2.93
CA HIS A 112 -5.83 21.40 2.96
C HIS A 112 -4.94 22.61 3.30
N PHE A 113 -4.08 22.49 4.31
CA PHE A 113 -3.12 23.54 4.65
C PHE A 113 -2.08 23.76 3.55
N ALA A 114 -1.51 22.68 2.99
CA ALA A 114 -0.53 22.79 1.91
C ALA A 114 -1.11 23.45 0.65
N MET A 115 -2.37 23.17 0.33
CA MET A 115 -3.06 23.71 -0.84
C MET A 115 -3.64 25.11 -0.61
N MET A 116 -3.64 25.67 0.62
CA MET A 116 -4.11 27.05 0.83
C MET A 116 -3.26 28.09 0.11
N GLN A 117 -1.99 27.79 -0.16
CA GLN A 117 -1.07 28.66 -0.89
C GLN A 117 -0.91 28.25 -2.37
N ALA A 118 -1.60 27.21 -2.82
CA ALA A 118 -1.50 26.74 -4.19
C ALA A 118 -2.38 27.60 -5.13
N GLU A 119 -1.92 27.81 -6.36
CA GLU A 119 -2.65 28.59 -7.37
C GLU A 119 -3.94 27.91 -7.86
N ASN A 120 -4.03 26.58 -7.72
CA ASN A 120 -5.15 25.79 -8.21
C ASN A 120 -5.51 24.64 -7.25
N ASN A 121 -6.62 23.97 -7.56
CA ASN A 121 -7.15 22.84 -6.80
C ASN A 121 -6.79 21.47 -7.41
N VAL A 122 -5.72 21.40 -8.21
CA VAL A 122 -5.28 20.17 -8.89
C VAL A 122 -4.22 19.49 -8.04
N LEU A 123 -4.50 18.26 -7.62
CA LEU A 123 -3.57 17.43 -6.87
C LEU A 123 -3.17 16.21 -7.71
N MET A 124 -1.88 16.12 -8.04
CA MET A 124 -1.32 14.92 -8.67
C MET A 124 -0.81 13.96 -7.61
N MET A 125 -1.20 12.69 -7.71
CA MET A 125 -0.68 11.62 -6.88
C MET A 125 0.12 10.63 -7.73
N THR A 126 1.39 10.46 -7.39
CA THR A 126 2.32 9.54 -8.04
C THR A 126 3.04 8.69 -6.99
N GLY A 127 3.92 7.81 -7.41
CA GLY A 127 4.68 7.03 -6.45
C GLY A 127 5.80 6.22 -7.06
N VAL A 128 6.80 5.93 -6.24
CA VAL A 128 8.15 5.45 -6.63
C VAL A 128 8.17 4.12 -7.39
N SER A 129 7.27 3.19 -7.08
CA SER A 129 7.25 1.84 -7.67
C SER A 129 5.83 1.33 -7.93
N PRO A 130 5.61 0.41 -8.88
CA PRO A 130 4.29 -0.23 -9.06
C PRO A 130 3.78 -0.88 -7.76
N SER A 131 2.46 -0.99 -7.62
CA SER A 131 1.80 -1.73 -6.52
C SER A 131 2.03 -1.22 -5.09
N ILE A 132 2.53 0.01 -4.90
CA ILE A 132 2.71 0.60 -3.56
C ILE A 132 1.43 1.20 -2.92
N GLY A 133 0.27 1.07 -3.58
CA GLY A 133 -1.01 1.59 -3.06
C GLY A 133 -1.42 2.99 -3.50
N LYS A 134 -0.83 3.56 -4.57
CA LYS A 134 -1.23 4.86 -5.15
C LYS A 134 -2.74 4.99 -5.35
N THR A 135 -3.33 4.11 -6.16
CA THR A 135 -4.77 4.11 -6.47
C THR A 135 -5.63 3.95 -5.22
N PHE A 136 -5.18 3.14 -4.25
CA PHE A 136 -5.86 3.00 -2.96
C PHE A 136 -5.91 4.33 -2.21
N VAL A 137 -4.79 5.04 -2.06
CA VAL A 137 -4.77 6.33 -1.35
C VAL A 137 -5.57 7.37 -2.13
N CYS A 138 -5.43 7.44 -3.46
CA CYS A 138 -6.18 8.37 -4.32
C CYS A 138 -7.69 8.21 -4.15
N ALA A 139 -8.20 7.00 -4.33
CA ALA A 139 -9.64 6.74 -4.31
C ALA A 139 -10.25 6.99 -2.92
N ASN A 140 -9.56 6.55 -1.85
CA ASN A 140 -10.04 6.76 -0.49
C ASN A 140 -9.95 8.23 -0.08
N LEU A 141 -8.89 8.95 -0.48
CA LEU A 141 -8.78 10.39 -0.26
C LEU A 141 -9.90 11.14 -1.00
N ALA A 142 -10.19 10.79 -2.26
CA ALA A 142 -11.29 11.37 -3.01
C ALA A 142 -12.64 11.16 -2.31
N ALA A 143 -12.90 9.95 -1.80
CA ALA A 143 -14.09 9.67 -1.00
C ALA A 143 -14.15 10.49 0.29
N VAL A 144 -13.06 10.54 1.07
CA VAL A 144 -12.97 11.29 2.33
C VAL A 144 -13.13 12.80 2.11
N ILE A 145 -12.63 13.36 1.00
CA ILE A 145 -12.86 14.75 0.62
C ILE A 145 -14.33 14.95 0.22
N SER A 146 -14.91 14.04 -0.58
CA SER A 146 -16.31 14.15 -1.01
C SER A 146 -17.32 14.10 0.14
N GLN A 147 -16.98 13.41 1.24
CA GLN A 147 -17.78 13.34 2.46
C GLN A 147 -17.91 14.71 3.16
N THR A 148 -17.01 15.66 2.87
CA THR A 148 -17.08 17.05 3.36
C THR A 148 -17.90 17.99 2.47
N HIS A 149 -18.77 17.42 1.62
CA HIS A 149 -19.62 18.14 0.65
C HIS A 149 -18.83 18.92 -0.41
N LYS A 150 -17.57 18.58 -0.66
CA LYS A 150 -16.77 19.11 -1.77
C LYS A 150 -17.03 18.31 -3.04
N ARG A 151 -17.01 18.99 -4.19
CA ARG A 151 -16.99 18.34 -5.51
C ARG A 151 -15.58 17.85 -5.81
N VAL A 152 -15.43 16.57 -6.07
CA VAL A 152 -14.13 15.92 -6.32
C VAL A 152 -14.20 15.20 -7.66
N LEU A 153 -13.22 15.45 -8.52
CA LEU A 153 -13.00 14.71 -9.75
C LEU A 153 -11.71 13.91 -9.58
N MET A 154 -11.82 12.58 -9.65
CA MET A 154 -10.66 11.69 -9.73
C MET A 154 -10.45 11.32 -11.19
N ILE A 155 -9.25 11.57 -11.71
CA ILE A 155 -8.84 11.23 -13.08
C ILE A 155 -7.81 10.12 -12.98
N ASP A 156 -8.08 8.97 -13.59
CA ASP A 156 -7.12 7.88 -13.69
C ASP A 156 -6.17 8.12 -14.88
N CYS A 157 -4.97 8.59 -14.57
CA CYS A 157 -3.93 8.82 -15.58
C CYS A 157 -3.05 7.58 -15.84
N ASP A 158 -3.30 6.43 -15.18
CA ASP A 158 -2.60 5.18 -15.48
C ASP A 158 -3.30 4.43 -16.62
N MET A 159 -3.01 4.83 -17.86
CA MET A 159 -3.57 4.18 -19.05
C MET A 159 -3.01 2.78 -19.33
N ARG A 160 -2.04 2.28 -18.55
CA ARG A 160 -1.43 0.96 -18.76
C ARG A 160 -2.05 -0.11 -17.88
N LYS A 161 -2.18 0.18 -16.58
CA LYS A 161 -2.68 -0.78 -15.57
C LYS A 161 -3.76 -0.17 -14.68
N GLY A 162 -4.37 0.95 -15.08
CA GLY A 162 -5.44 1.60 -14.34
C GLY A 162 -6.66 0.70 -14.13
N TYR A 163 -7.07 0.56 -12.88
CA TYR A 163 -8.21 -0.27 -12.46
C TYR A 163 -9.20 0.54 -11.60
N SER A 164 -9.10 1.87 -11.62
CA SER A 164 -9.93 2.74 -10.78
C SER A 164 -11.43 2.61 -11.08
N HIS A 165 -11.78 2.28 -12.32
CA HIS A 165 -13.16 2.03 -12.73
C HIS A 165 -13.75 0.78 -12.04
N GLU A 166 -12.97 -0.29 -11.88
CA GLU A 166 -13.40 -1.48 -11.13
C GLU A 166 -13.61 -1.17 -9.65
N LEU A 167 -12.68 -0.41 -9.06
CA LEU A 167 -12.72 0.01 -7.66
C LEU A 167 -13.94 0.90 -7.37
N LEU A 168 -14.30 1.78 -8.29
CA LEU A 168 -15.45 2.69 -8.18
C LEU A 168 -16.74 2.08 -8.75
N GLY A 169 -16.73 0.84 -9.24
CA GLY A 169 -17.90 0.20 -9.82
C GLY A 169 -18.47 0.95 -11.04
N THR A 170 -17.62 1.60 -11.82
CA THR A 170 -17.95 2.28 -13.07
C THR A 170 -17.46 1.48 -14.27
N THR A 171 -18.01 1.76 -15.44
CA THR A 171 -17.52 1.18 -16.70
C THR A 171 -16.30 1.96 -17.22
N ASN A 172 -15.51 1.36 -18.10
CA ASN A 172 -14.30 1.98 -18.69
C ASN A 172 -14.49 2.48 -20.14
N ASP A 173 -15.72 2.61 -20.62
CA ASP A 173 -16.03 3.22 -21.93
C ASP A 173 -15.83 4.75 -21.88
N ASN A 174 -15.43 5.39 -22.99
CA ASN A 174 -15.28 6.85 -23.08
C ASN A 174 -14.37 7.40 -21.96
N GLY A 175 -13.18 6.81 -21.82
CA GLY A 175 -12.24 7.13 -20.76
C GLY A 175 -11.33 8.32 -21.09
N LEU A 176 -10.33 8.56 -20.25
CA LEU A 176 -9.33 9.63 -20.47
C LEU A 176 -8.63 9.48 -21.84
N SER A 177 -8.31 8.25 -22.25
CA SER A 177 -7.69 7.97 -23.54
C SER A 177 -8.54 8.45 -24.71
N ASP A 178 -9.87 8.27 -24.64
CA ASP A 178 -10.80 8.66 -25.71
C ASP A 178 -10.95 10.18 -25.79
N VAL A 179 -10.95 10.86 -24.63
CA VAL A 179 -10.96 12.33 -24.56
C VAL A 179 -9.70 12.91 -25.19
N LEU A 180 -8.52 12.35 -24.87
CA LEU A 180 -7.24 12.87 -25.37
C LEU A 180 -7.09 12.73 -26.89
N VAL A 181 -7.73 11.72 -27.51
CA VAL A 181 -7.75 11.55 -28.98
C VAL A 181 -8.96 12.19 -29.65
N GLY A 182 -9.81 12.92 -28.91
CA GLY A 182 -10.98 13.64 -29.44
C GLY A 182 -12.18 12.78 -29.83
N LYS A 183 -12.27 11.54 -29.32
CA LYS A 183 -13.40 10.62 -29.60
C LYS A 183 -14.60 10.83 -28.68
N SER A 184 -14.37 11.34 -27.47
CA SER A 184 -15.42 11.64 -26.49
C SER A 184 -15.24 13.06 -25.93
N THR A 185 -16.32 13.66 -25.42
CA THR A 185 -16.22 14.96 -24.75
C THR A 185 -15.90 14.79 -23.27
N ILE A 186 -15.40 15.84 -22.63
CA ILE A 186 -15.07 15.84 -21.19
C ILE A 186 -16.33 15.54 -20.37
N GLU A 187 -17.46 16.11 -20.75
CA GLU A 187 -18.74 15.98 -20.06
C GLU A 187 -19.30 14.55 -20.14
N SER A 188 -19.19 13.91 -21.32
CA SER A 188 -19.66 12.52 -21.49
C SER A 188 -18.78 11.51 -20.78
N SER A 189 -17.51 11.85 -20.54
CA SER A 189 -16.50 10.96 -19.98
C SER A 189 -16.46 11.01 -18.45
N ALA A 190 -16.98 12.07 -17.83
CA ALA A 190 -17.07 12.22 -16.38
C ALA A 190 -18.19 11.33 -15.80
N LYS A 191 -17.82 10.21 -15.18
CA LYS A 191 -18.78 9.26 -14.58
C LYS A 191 -18.97 9.51 -13.09
N ARG A 192 -20.23 9.52 -12.66
CA ARG A 192 -20.59 9.69 -11.25
C ARG A 192 -20.51 8.36 -10.50
N HIS A 193 -19.61 8.27 -9.53
CA HIS A 193 -19.65 7.18 -8.56
C HIS A 193 -20.91 7.34 -7.68
N ARG A 194 -21.83 6.36 -7.76
CA ARG A 194 -23.08 6.37 -6.99
C ARG A 194 -22.85 5.62 -5.69
N ASN A 195 -22.49 6.36 -4.64
CA ASN A 195 -22.41 5.78 -3.31
C ASN A 195 -23.83 5.39 -2.84
N ARG A 196 -24.05 4.09 -2.63
CA ARG A 196 -25.36 3.48 -2.32
C ARG A 196 -25.87 3.86 -0.92
N GLN A 197 -25.00 4.43 -0.07
CA GLN A 197 -25.31 4.87 1.30
C GLN A 197 -25.39 6.40 1.48
N SER A 198 -24.94 7.19 0.51
CA SER A 198 -25.25 8.63 0.50
C SER A 198 -26.66 8.80 -0.06
N ARG A 199 -27.55 9.49 0.67
CA ARG A 199 -28.83 9.97 0.11
C ARG A 199 -28.59 10.51 -1.30
N PRO A 200 -29.46 10.21 -2.29
CA PRO A 200 -29.30 10.80 -3.61
C PRO A 200 -29.25 12.32 -3.44
N TYR A 201 -28.07 12.89 -3.69
CA TYR A 201 -27.97 14.33 -3.87
C TYR A 201 -29.02 14.72 -4.90
N PRO A 202 -29.83 15.77 -4.66
CA PRO A 202 -30.80 16.22 -5.65
C PRO A 202 -30.06 16.39 -6.97
N THR A 203 -30.56 15.71 -8.00
CA THR A 203 -30.07 15.85 -9.36
C THR A 203 -30.22 17.29 -9.76
N TRP A 204 -29.12 18.06 -9.69
CA TRP A 204 -29.12 19.43 -10.17
C TRP A 204 -29.17 19.39 -11.70
N PRO A 205 -30.11 20.12 -12.34
CA PRO A 205 -30.25 20.19 -13.78
C PRO A 205 -29.15 21.10 -14.36
N GLY A 206 -27.91 20.63 -14.31
CA GLY A 206 -26.74 21.46 -14.66
C GLY A 206 -25.44 20.72 -14.94
N ALA A 207 -25.40 19.38 -14.89
CA ALA A 207 -24.22 18.61 -15.29
C ALA A 207 -23.83 18.80 -16.78
N THR A 208 -24.65 19.53 -17.55
CA THR A 208 -24.42 19.90 -18.96
C THR A 208 -24.23 21.41 -19.21
N LYS A 209 -24.16 22.27 -18.18
CA LYS A 209 -23.98 23.73 -18.40
C LYS A 209 -23.16 24.39 -17.28
N SER A 210 -21.84 24.25 -17.30
CA SER A 210 -20.92 25.33 -16.89
C SER A 210 -19.46 24.99 -17.18
N ILE A 211 -19.08 24.93 -18.45
CA ILE A 211 -17.75 25.37 -18.86
C ILE A 211 -18.04 26.48 -19.86
N ARG A 212 -18.28 27.69 -19.35
CA ARG A 212 -18.19 28.88 -20.18
C ARG A 212 -16.70 29.15 -20.35
N THR A 213 -16.31 29.26 -21.61
CA THR A 213 -15.05 29.85 -22.06
C THR A 213 -14.82 31.16 -21.31
N ALA A 214 -13.66 31.26 -20.67
CA ALA A 214 -13.08 32.57 -20.38
C ALA A 214 -12.37 32.99 -21.67
N ASP A 215 -13.11 33.66 -22.54
CA ASP A 215 -12.52 34.60 -23.47
C ASP A 215 -12.41 35.93 -22.72
N GLU A 216 -11.19 36.27 -22.31
CA GLU A 216 -10.57 37.60 -22.27
C GLU A 216 -9.11 37.47 -21.78
#